data_AF-A0A9E2IIJ5-F1
#
_entry.id   AF-A0A9E2IIJ5-F1
#
_cell.length_a   1.000
_cell.length_b   1.000
_cell.length_c   1.000
_cell.angle_alpha   90.00
_cell.angle_beta   90.00
_cell.angle_gamma   90.00
#
_symmetry.space_group_name_H-M   'P 1'
#
loop_
_entity.id
_entity.type
_entity.pdbx_description
1 polymer ?
#
loop_
_entity_poly.entity_id
_entity_poly.type
_entity_poly.pdbx_seq_one_letter_code
_entity_poly.pdbx_strand_id
1 'polypeptide(L)'
;MKAKKRPLTRRIFLVLIVLFIMPMVVRAEKITVVYTGNSYASLYPCGHCPSSVGGGVSRRAAVIDDIRKNTPNAIVLDAGDFTAGGPLDEASQNPTLDKTRSLFYYQALAKIGYDALGVGEAEFNFGSQFLEEGAKKNNLRLVSSNLKLGRVLPHYIHEFKSAGSKFKVAVIGLTPLDAHKKAGVAVDEYEPALTTTLADLKGKASFVILLSSLGDEQNALLAGEFPGINVIISSGPMMAAAPAIKVNDTLVLATAFRGREVGVIEIDAAGGTIKDWALKSRKLSLDVAEDIAVKKMIPACFQDADCPRKEGLMSRCQQPAEQNSMCGYFEATKIDATVITDTQCPTCITASTEQALKNIFLGINFTKLDYRTPEAAALIKQHNVKFLPYFIIPEAIKAEKSFEQVSKFFEEKQGSLTVRRELGGLFLFLERKEVKGALDYFVSIQDKSAGAVLKPLLEFARKNNIPVAIHFVVSKAPEAESLRSETKLALAIKKLYPTKFNEYLTQRLENIDNLYWVEILDNLGIDYKKVKELSRSRDADILMRENTKLAEELGVTDSNVFLINNQKIFKIFKIDADELLKLLS
;
A
#
# COMPACT_ATOMS: atom_id res chain seq x y z
N MET A 1 92.32 16.69 -34.79
CA MET A 1 91.27 17.08 -33.81
C MET A 1 90.18 17.85 -34.53
N LYS A 2 88.90 17.48 -34.32
CA LYS A 2 87.66 18.32 -34.28
C LYS A 2 87.46 19.38 -35.39
N ALA A 3 86.31 19.62 -36.03
CA ALA A 3 84.93 19.15 -35.89
C ALA A 3 84.09 19.75 -37.06
N LYS A 4 83.17 18.95 -37.62
CA LYS A 4 81.75 19.24 -37.97
C LYS A 4 81.35 20.54 -38.73
N LYS A 5 80.69 20.42 -39.90
CA LYS A 5 79.20 20.52 -40.09
C LYS A 5 78.72 20.49 -41.57
N ARG A 6 77.82 19.52 -41.85
CA ARG A 6 76.60 19.45 -42.71
C ARG A 6 76.65 19.79 -44.22
N PRO A 7 75.95 18.97 -45.04
CA PRO A 7 74.72 19.43 -45.73
C PRO A 7 73.57 18.40 -45.56
N LEU A 8 72.31 18.81 -45.35
CA LEU A 8 71.29 19.33 -46.29
C LEU A 8 70.87 18.32 -47.38
N THR A 9 69.54 18.12 -47.45
CA THR A 9 68.71 17.46 -48.48
C THR A 9 68.57 15.92 -48.45
N ARG A 10 67.43 15.48 -47.90
CA ARG A 10 66.60 14.38 -48.46
C ARG A 10 65.22 14.41 -47.81
N ARG A 11 64.25 15.04 -48.49
CA ARG A 11 62.82 14.91 -48.21
C ARG A 11 62.06 14.82 -49.53
N ILE A 12 62.03 13.62 -50.10
CA ILE A 12 61.05 13.18 -51.08
C ILE A 12 60.71 11.74 -50.68
N PHE A 13 59.64 11.56 -49.90
CA PHE A 13 58.81 10.35 -49.81
C PHE A 13 57.78 10.56 -48.69
N LEU A 14 56.59 11.09 -49.01
CA LEU A 14 55.31 10.75 -48.36
C LEU A 14 54.18 11.59 -48.97
N VAL A 15 53.68 11.21 -50.14
CA VAL A 15 52.36 11.64 -50.64
C VAL A 15 51.69 10.39 -51.19
N LEU A 16 50.41 10.18 -50.82
CA LEU A 16 49.47 9.13 -51.25
C LEU A 16 49.41 7.81 -50.47
N ILE A 17 49.12 7.89 -49.16
CA ILE A 17 48.18 6.94 -48.50
C ILE A 17 47.28 7.78 -47.58
N VAL A 18 46.40 8.59 -48.15
CA VAL A 18 45.16 9.00 -47.47
C VAL A 18 44.11 8.02 -47.98
N LEU A 19 44.11 6.83 -47.39
CA LEU A 19 43.03 5.88 -47.56
C LEU A 19 41.75 6.60 -47.12
N PHE A 20 40.76 6.58 -48.00
CA PHE A 20 39.37 6.93 -47.77
C PHE A 20 38.86 6.25 -46.48
N ILE A 21 39.01 6.88 -45.33
CA ILE A 21 38.20 6.55 -44.15
C ILE A 21 36.85 7.23 -44.42
N MET A 22 36.03 6.59 -45.25
CA MET A 22 34.60 6.91 -45.27
C MET A 22 34.13 6.70 -43.83
N PRO A 23 33.60 7.73 -43.14
CA PRO A 23 33.00 7.52 -41.84
C PRO A 23 31.88 6.50 -42.06
N MET A 24 32.03 5.32 -41.45
CA MET A 24 30.99 4.31 -41.43
C MET A 24 29.81 4.96 -40.72
N VAL A 25 28.81 5.41 -41.46
CA VAL A 25 27.60 6.01 -40.89
C VAL A 25 26.86 4.89 -40.19
N VAL A 26 27.14 4.72 -38.90
CA VAL A 26 26.38 3.80 -38.04
C VAL A 26 25.00 4.43 -37.89
N ARG A 27 24.05 3.93 -38.68
CA ARG A 27 22.66 4.39 -38.66
C ARG A 27 22.02 3.95 -37.33
N ALA A 28 21.27 4.85 -36.70
CA ALA A 28 20.49 4.52 -35.51
C ALA A 28 19.32 3.60 -35.90
N GLU A 29 19.20 2.47 -35.20
CA GLU A 29 18.11 1.51 -35.29
C GLU A 29 17.00 1.88 -34.30
N LYS A 30 15.76 1.88 -34.78
CA LYS A 30 14.58 2.21 -33.96
C LYS A 30 13.96 0.95 -33.36
N ILE A 31 13.93 0.87 -32.05
CA ILE A 31 13.33 -0.24 -31.29
C ILE A 31 12.14 0.31 -30.52
N THR A 32 10.95 -0.25 -30.75
CA THR A 32 9.77 0.05 -29.92
C THR A 32 9.44 -1.17 -29.08
N VAL A 33 9.46 -1.01 -27.77
CA VAL A 33 9.11 -2.04 -26.81
C VAL A 33 7.82 -1.61 -26.11
N VAL A 34 6.78 -2.42 -26.26
CA VAL A 34 5.52 -2.31 -25.54
C VAL A 34 5.57 -3.32 -24.41
N TYR A 35 5.35 -2.89 -23.16
CA TYR A 35 5.56 -3.77 -22.03
C TYR A 35 4.51 -3.63 -20.93
N THR A 36 4.28 -4.75 -20.26
CA THR A 36 3.48 -4.87 -19.02
C THR A 36 4.15 -5.83 -18.03
N GLY A 37 3.54 -6.02 -16.86
CA GLY A 37 3.95 -6.94 -15.81
C GLY A 37 3.07 -6.72 -14.58
N ASN A 38 3.29 -7.47 -13.50
CA ASN A 38 2.60 -7.26 -12.21
C ASN A 38 1.08 -7.15 -12.34
N SER A 39 0.53 -8.01 -13.18
CA SER A 39 -0.86 -7.89 -13.59
C SER A 39 -1.80 -8.77 -12.78
N TYR A 40 -1.28 -9.81 -12.11
CA TYR A 40 -2.00 -10.66 -11.15
C TYR A 40 -3.39 -11.06 -11.62
N ALA A 41 -3.48 -11.53 -12.87
CA ALA A 41 -4.70 -11.89 -13.56
C ALA A 41 -5.84 -10.85 -13.43
N SER A 42 -5.52 -9.55 -13.54
CA SER A 42 -6.50 -8.45 -13.50
C SER A 42 -7.34 -8.43 -14.78
N LEU A 43 -8.48 -9.13 -14.74
CA LEU A 43 -9.43 -9.17 -15.86
C LEU A 43 -10.19 -7.85 -16.02
N TYR A 44 -10.55 -7.22 -14.90
CA TYR A 44 -11.44 -6.05 -14.83
C TYR A 44 -10.68 -4.79 -14.41
N PRO A 45 -11.19 -3.58 -14.74
CA PRO A 45 -10.63 -2.35 -14.19
C PRO A 45 -10.80 -2.28 -12.67
N CYS A 46 -9.84 -1.67 -11.98
CA CYS A 46 -9.98 -1.37 -10.57
C CYS A 46 -10.94 -0.18 -10.38
N GLY A 47 -12.11 -0.43 -9.77
CA GLY A 47 -13.15 0.60 -9.54
C GLY A 47 -12.92 1.51 -8.34
N HIS A 48 -12.05 1.13 -7.39
CA HIS A 48 -11.84 1.84 -6.11
C HIS A 48 -10.38 2.10 -5.76
N CYS A 49 -9.46 1.99 -6.73
CA CYS A 49 -8.04 2.23 -6.50
C CYS A 49 -7.77 3.74 -6.27
N PRO A 50 -7.20 4.14 -5.11
CA PRO A 50 -7.02 5.56 -4.75
C PRO A 50 -6.15 6.38 -5.73
N SER A 51 -5.25 5.72 -6.47
CA SER A 51 -4.23 6.35 -7.31
C SER A 51 -4.54 6.39 -8.80
N SER A 52 -5.38 5.48 -9.30
CA SER A 52 -5.90 5.50 -10.68
C SER A 52 -6.99 4.45 -10.87
N VAL A 53 -8.21 4.90 -11.19
CA VAL A 53 -9.31 4.03 -11.66
C VAL A 53 -8.99 3.62 -13.10
N GLY A 54 -8.99 2.32 -13.39
CA GLY A 54 -8.62 1.82 -14.72
C GLY A 54 -8.05 0.40 -14.72
N GLY A 55 -7.51 -0.02 -15.86
CA GLY A 55 -7.01 -1.37 -16.11
C GLY A 55 -7.99 -2.23 -16.91
N GLY A 56 -7.90 -3.54 -16.71
CA GLY A 56 -8.71 -4.53 -17.40
C GLY A 56 -8.06 -5.02 -18.70
N VAL A 57 -8.06 -6.34 -18.88
CA VAL A 57 -7.31 -7.01 -19.95
C VAL A 57 -7.88 -6.71 -21.34
N SER A 58 -9.18 -6.45 -21.46
CA SER A 58 -9.86 -6.08 -22.71
C SER A 58 -9.41 -4.70 -23.23
N ARG A 59 -9.27 -3.70 -22.35
CA ARG A 59 -8.73 -2.37 -22.71
C ARG A 59 -7.27 -2.46 -23.10
N ARG A 60 -6.51 -3.25 -22.35
CA ARG A 60 -5.10 -3.50 -22.66
C ARG A 60 -4.93 -4.10 -24.06
N ALA A 61 -5.77 -5.08 -24.40
CA ALA A 61 -5.76 -5.68 -25.73
C ALA A 61 -6.04 -4.65 -26.84
N ALA A 62 -7.03 -3.78 -26.66
CA ALA A 62 -7.34 -2.73 -27.64
C ALA A 62 -6.18 -1.73 -27.82
N VAL A 63 -5.57 -1.30 -26.71
CA VAL A 63 -4.43 -0.37 -26.74
C VAL A 63 -3.21 -1.00 -27.41
N ILE A 64 -2.89 -2.25 -27.11
CA ILE A 64 -1.77 -2.95 -27.75
C ILE A 64 -2.03 -3.17 -29.25
N ASP A 65 -3.27 -3.51 -29.63
CA ASP A 65 -3.66 -3.64 -31.04
C ASP A 65 -3.54 -2.31 -31.80
N ASP A 66 -3.98 -1.20 -31.20
CA ASP A 66 -3.78 0.15 -31.76
C ASP A 66 -2.30 0.50 -31.92
N ILE A 67 -1.47 0.23 -30.90
CA ILE A 67 -0.03 0.47 -30.98
C ILE A 67 0.59 -0.35 -32.11
N ARG A 68 0.21 -1.62 -32.28
CA ARG A 68 0.74 -2.48 -33.35
C ARG A 68 0.33 -2.02 -34.74
N LYS A 69 -0.90 -1.52 -34.91
CA LYS A 69 -1.36 -0.95 -36.19
C LYS A 69 -0.52 0.27 -36.60
N ASN A 70 -0.17 1.11 -35.63
CA ASN A 70 0.61 2.33 -35.85
C ASN A 70 2.14 2.08 -35.87
N THR A 71 2.60 1.02 -35.21
CA THR A 71 4.01 0.62 -35.10
C THR A 71 4.17 -0.89 -35.36
N PRO A 72 4.13 -1.34 -36.63
CA PRO A 72 4.10 -2.78 -36.97
C PRO A 72 5.32 -3.59 -36.52
N ASN A 73 6.45 -2.92 -36.27
CA ASN A 73 7.70 -3.55 -35.82
C ASN A 73 7.87 -3.52 -34.29
N ALA A 74 6.84 -3.16 -33.51
CA ALA A 74 6.95 -3.16 -32.04
C ALA A 74 7.00 -4.59 -31.47
N ILE A 75 7.89 -4.81 -30.49
CA ILE A 75 7.91 -6.05 -29.68
C ILE A 75 7.04 -5.85 -28.44
N VAL A 76 6.20 -6.82 -28.10
CA VAL A 76 5.27 -6.75 -26.97
C VAL A 76 5.64 -7.79 -25.92
N LEU A 77 6.00 -7.33 -24.73
CA LEU A 77 6.59 -8.15 -23.67
C LEU A 77 5.79 -8.05 -22.36
N ASP A 78 5.72 -9.13 -21.60
CA ASP A 78 5.20 -9.10 -20.22
C ASP A 78 6.30 -9.55 -19.27
N ALA A 79 6.59 -8.79 -18.22
CA ALA A 79 7.69 -9.08 -17.32
C ALA A 79 7.40 -10.16 -16.27
N GLY A 80 6.21 -10.76 -16.27
CA GLY A 80 5.81 -11.79 -15.29
C GLY A 80 4.91 -11.25 -14.19
N ASP A 81 4.61 -12.12 -13.22
CA ASP A 81 3.63 -11.91 -12.15
C ASP A 81 2.23 -11.60 -12.71
N PHE A 82 1.80 -12.46 -13.63
CA PHE A 82 0.52 -12.35 -14.31
C PHE A 82 -0.52 -13.37 -13.84
N THR A 83 -0.12 -14.33 -13.01
CA THR A 83 -1.00 -15.35 -12.43
C THR A 83 -1.68 -14.83 -11.15
N ALA A 84 -2.93 -15.24 -10.92
CA ALA A 84 -3.70 -14.83 -9.75
C ALA A 84 -3.17 -15.42 -8.44
N GLY A 85 -3.62 -14.84 -7.33
CA GLY A 85 -3.36 -15.29 -5.96
C GLY A 85 -2.05 -14.76 -5.39
N GLY A 86 -1.73 -15.26 -4.19
CA GLY A 86 -0.57 -14.78 -3.43
C GLY A 86 -0.81 -13.42 -2.75
N PRO A 87 0.14 -12.95 -1.94
CA PRO A 87 -0.04 -11.77 -1.07
C PRO A 87 -0.10 -10.43 -1.83
N LEU A 88 0.40 -10.38 -3.06
CA LEU A 88 0.42 -9.16 -3.88
C LEU A 88 -0.82 -9.01 -4.77
N ASP A 89 -1.69 -10.02 -4.83
CA ASP A 89 -2.93 -9.95 -5.60
C ASP A 89 -4.09 -9.45 -4.75
N GLU A 90 -4.38 -8.15 -4.86
CA GLU A 90 -5.50 -7.51 -4.18
C GLU A 90 -6.89 -8.01 -4.62
N ALA A 91 -6.98 -8.70 -5.77
CA ALA A 91 -8.22 -9.29 -6.27
C ALA A 91 -8.34 -10.79 -5.94
N SER A 92 -7.37 -11.34 -5.18
CA SER A 92 -7.37 -12.72 -4.69
C SER A 92 -8.60 -12.99 -3.82
N GLN A 93 -9.22 -14.14 -4.02
CA GLN A 93 -10.43 -14.54 -3.31
C GLN A 93 -10.24 -15.88 -2.61
N ASN A 94 -10.00 -16.91 -3.41
CA ASN A 94 -9.72 -18.26 -2.94
C ASN A 94 -9.05 -19.05 -4.07
N PRO A 95 -8.30 -20.13 -3.74
CA PRO A 95 -7.52 -20.86 -4.73
C PRO A 95 -8.33 -21.37 -5.94
N THR A 96 -9.59 -21.76 -5.75
CA THR A 96 -10.43 -22.27 -6.85
C THR A 96 -10.81 -21.16 -7.83
N LEU A 97 -11.29 -20.01 -7.33
CA LEU A 97 -11.65 -18.87 -8.19
C LEU A 97 -10.42 -18.24 -8.84
N ASP A 98 -9.30 -18.15 -8.12
CA ASP A 98 -8.07 -17.56 -8.64
C ASP A 98 -7.42 -18.44 -9.72
N LYS A 99 -7.50 -19.77 -9.58
CA LYS A 99 -7.11 -20.71 -10.64
C LYS A 99 -7.95 -20.51 -11.90
N THR A 100 -9.27 -20.39 -11.76
CA THR A 100 -10.19 -20.12 -12.88
C THR A 100 -9.90 -18.76 -13.54
N ARG A 101 -9.67 -17.72 -12.74
CA ARG A 101 -9.31 -16.38 -13.22
C ARG A 101 -8.02 -16.41 -14.04
N SER A 102 -7.01 -17.13 -13.56
CA SER A 102 -5.73 -17.31 -14.26
C SER A 102 -5.90 -18.02 -15.61
N LEU A 103 -6.79 -19.02 -15.71
CA LEU A 103 -7.06 -19.70 -16.97
C LEU A 103 -7.65 -18.76 -18.03
N PHE A 104 -8.63 -17.93 -17.67
CA PHE A 104 -9.16 -16.90 -18.58
C PHE A 104 -8.08 -15.88 -18.95
N TYR A 105 -7.25 -15.50 -17.99
CA TYR A 105 -6.18 -14.55 -18.21
C TYR A 105 -5.12 -15.07 -19.20
N TYR A 106 -4.73 -16.35 -19.12
CA TYR A 106 -3.79 -16.95 -20.08
C TYR A 106 -4.34 -16.96 -21.51
N GLN A 107 -5.65 -17.20 -21.67
CA GLN A 107 -6.29 -17.10 -22.98
C GLN A 107 -6.27 -15.65 -23.50
N ALA A 108 -6.48 -14.66 -22.62
CA ALA A 108 -6.40 -13.25 -22.97
C ALA A 108 -4.96 -12.85 -23.35
N LEU A 109 -3.93 -13.30 -22.65
CA LEU A 109 -2.52 -13.09 -23.03
C LEU A 109 -2.21 -13.65 -24.42
N ALA A 110 -2.70 -14.86 -24.71
CA ALA A 110 -2.55 -15.45 -26.04
C ALA A 110 -3.29 -14.67 -27.12
N LYS A 111 -4.50 -14.17 -26.83
CA LYS A 111 -5.27 -13.35 -27.77
C LYS A 111 -4.64 -11.98 -28.02
N ILE A 112 -4.07 -11.36 -26.98
CA ILE A 112 -3.24 -10.16 -27.12
C ILE A 112 -2.01 -10.49 -27.95
N GLY A 113 -1.43 -11.68 -27.82
CA GLY A 113 -0.34 -12.16 -28.66
C GLY A 113 1.02 -11.61 -28.26
N TYR A 114 1.35 -11.63 -26.96
CA TYR A 114 2.67 -11.25 -26.46
C TYR A 114 3.80 -12.06 -27.14
N ASP A 115 4.92 -11.39 -27.43
CA ASP A 115 6.09 -12.00 -28.06
C ASP A 115 6.88 -12.87 -27.08
N ALA A 116 7.02 -12.44 -25.84
CA ALA A 116 7.59 -13.23 -24.75
C ALA A 116 7.04 -12.77 -23.40
N LEU A 117 6.97 -13.70 -22.46
CA LEU A 117 6.53 -13.46 -21.09
C LEU A 117 7.60 -13.95 -20.11
N GLY A 118 8.00 -13.10 -19.17
CA GLY A 118 8.83 -13.48 -18.04
C GLY A 118 8.07 -14.41 -17.08
N VAL A 119 8.80 -15.09 -16.20
CA VAL A 119 8.22 -15.97 -15.18
C VAL A 119 8.60 -15.43 -13.81
N GLY A 120 7.62 -14.87 -13.12
CA GLY A 120 7.76 -14.38 -11.75
C GLY A 120 7.38 -15.42 -10.71
N GLU A 121 7.29 -14.99 -9.47
CA GLU A 121 6.91 -15.87 -8.35
C GLU A 121 5.42 -16.25 -8.43
N ALA A 122 4.56 -15.34 -8.87
CA ALA A 122 3.11 -15.57 -8.89
C ALA A 122 2.70 -16.71 -9.83
N GLU A 123 3.48 -16.97 -10.88
CA GLU A 123 3.27 -18.08 -11.82
C GLU A 123 3.24 -19.46 -11.13
N PHE A 124 3.81 -19.57 -9.93
CA PHE A 124 3.87 -20.81 -9.15
C PHE A 124 2.79 -20.93 -8.08
N ASN A 125 1.87 -19.97 -7.96
CA ASN A 125 0.80 -19.98 -6.94
C ASN A 125 -0.09 -21.25 -6.99
N PHE A 126 -0.18 -21.91 -8.14
CA PHE A 126 -0.95 -23.15 -8.34
C PHE A 126 -0.08 -24.35 -8.75
N GLY A 127 1.23 -24.26 -8.51
CA GLY A 127 2.23 -25.27 -8.88
C GLY A 127 2.73 -25.17 -10.32
N SER A 128 3.91 -25.74 -10.57
CA SER A 128 4.59 -25.71 -11.87
C SER A 128 3.79 -26.35 -13.01
N GLN A 129 3.09 -27.45 -12.72
CA GLN A 129 2.24 -28.13 -13.70
C GLN A 129 1.14 -27.21 -14.25
N PHE A 130 0.54 -26.37 -13.40
CA PHE A 130 -0.49 -25.42 -13.83
C PHE A 130 0.07 -24.40 -14.84
N LEU A 131 1.26 -23.86 -14.57
CA LEU A 131 1.96 -22.96 -15.48
C LEU A 131 2.29 -23.65 -16.80
N GLU A 132 2.87 -24.85 -16.77
CA GLU A 132 3.27 -25.57 -17.98
C GLU A 132 2.08 -25.95 -18.86
N GLU A 133 1.00 -26.45 -18.27
CA GLU A 133 -0.23 -26.80 -18.97
C GLU A 133 -0.92 -25.56 -19.53
N GLY A 134 -1.01 -24.50 -18.74
CA GLY A 134 -1.59 -23.22 -19.13
C GLY A 134 -0.83 -22.58 -20.29
N ALA A 135 0.49 -22.51 -20.19
CA ALA A 135 1.35 -21.99 -21.26
C ALA A 135 1.29 -22.87 -22.52
N LYS A 136 1.27 -24.20 -22.37
CA LYS A 136 1.11 -25.13 -23.49
C LYS A 136 -0.21 -24.93 -24.22
N LYS A 137 -1.32 -24.90 -23.48
CA LYS A 137 -2.68 -24.79 -24.05
C LYS A 137 -2.87 -23.47 -24.81
N ASN A 138 -2.22 -22.40 -24.35
CA ASN A 138 -2.37 -21.05 -24.90
C ASN A 138 -1.17 -20.62 -25.78
N ASN A 139 -0.21 -21.51 -26.05
CA ASN A 139 1.00 -21.25 -26.83
C ASN A 139 1.79 -20.01 -26.34
N LEU A 140 1.90 -19.85 -25.03
CA LEU A 140 2.63 -18.75 -24.41
C LEU A 140 4.14 -19.02 -24.46
N ARG A 141 4.92 -18.03 -24.90
CA ARG A 141 6.38 -18.11 -24.93
C ARG A 141 6.96 -17.59 -23.62
N LEU A 142 7.22 -18.51 -22.70
CA LEU A 142 7.85 -18.19 -21.42
C LEU A 142 9.37 -18.10 -21.55
N VAL A 143 9.97 -17.09 -20.92
CA VAL A 143 11.43 -16.93 -20.86
C VAL A 143 11.93 -16.80 -19.42
N SER A 144 12.98 -17.52 -19.07
CA SER A 144 13.75 -17.40 -17.83
C SER A 144 15.07 -18.15 -17.96
N SER A 145 16.21 -17.47 -17.78
CA SER A 145 17.54 -18.07 -17.91
C SER A 145 17.94 -18.92 -16.72
N ASN A 146 17.38 -18.63 -15.54
CA ASN A 146 17.74 -19.29 -14.29
C ASN A 146 16.69 -20.32 -13.81
N LEU A 147 15.57 -20.48 -14.50
CA LEU A 147 14.56 -21.48 -14.18
C LEU A 147 14.74 -22.77 -14.98
N LYS A 148 14.80 -23.93 -14.32
CA LYS A 148 14.81 -25.25 -14.98
C LYS A 148 13.41 -25.83 -15.08
N LEU A 149 12.71 -25.50 -16.17
CA LEU A 149 11.37 -26.02 -16.45
C LEU A 149 11.19 -26.26 -17.96
N GLY A 150 10.64 -27.40 -18.36
CA GLY A 150 10.74 -27.93 -19.74
C GLY A 150 10.13 -27.05 -20.84
N ARG A 151 9.22 -26.12 -20.49
CA ARG A 151 8.58 -25.18 -21.42
C ARG A 151 9.06 -23.74 -21.32
N VAL A 152 10.04 -23.47 -20.48
CA VAL A 152 10.60 -22.13 -20.30
C VAL A 152 11.91 -22.06 -21.05
N LEU A 153 12.02 -21.08 -21.96
CA LEU A 153 13.23 -20.88 -22.76
C LEU A 153 14.22 -19.99 -21.99
N PRO A 154 15.53 -20.21 -22.10
CA PRO A 154 16.50 -19.31 -21.46
C PRO A 154 16.48 -17.91 -22.07
N HIS A 155 16.15 -17.79 -23.35
CA HIS A 155 16.02 -16.53 -24.08
C HIS A 155 15.15 -16.69 -25.33
N TYR A 156 14.76 -15.56 -25.92
CA TYR A 156 14.09 -15.44 -27.22
C TYR A 156 14.80 -14.38 -28.06
N ILE A 157 15.01 -14.61 -29.36
CA ILE A 157 15.59 -13.60 -30.27
C ILE A 157 14.51 -13.11 -31.23
N HIS A 158 14.23 -11.81 -31.18
CA HIS A 158 13.34 -11.12 -32.09
C HIS A 158 14.16 -10.39 -33.17
N GLU A 159 13.72 -10.48 -34.43
CA GLU A 159 14.37 -9.82 -35.57
C GLU A 159 13.56 -8.59 -36.00
N PHE A 160 14.13 -7.40 -35.78
CA PHE A 160 13.60 -6.13 -36.28
C PHE A 160 14.07 -5.90 -37.72
N LYS A 161 13.15 -5.40 -38.56
CA LYS A 161 13.44 -4.98 -39.93
C LYS A 161 13.43 -3.45 -39.98
N SER A 162 14.58 -2.84 -40.25
CA SER A 162 14.74 -1.39 -40.28
C SER A 162 15.54 -0.99 -41.51
N ALA A 163 14.98 -0.16 -42.39
CA ALA A 163 15.68 0.46 -43.53
C ALA A 163 16.62 -0.45 -44.39
N GLY A 164 16.31 -1.74 -44.51
CA GLY A 164 17.09 -2.73 -45.27
C GLY A 164 18.13 -3.52 -44.46
N SER A 165 18.37 -3.19 -43.18
CA SER A 165 19.15 -3.99 -42.22
C SER A 165 18.24 -4.88 -41.36
N LYS A 166 18.81 -6.00 -40.90
CA LYS A 166 18.20 -6.88 -39.89
C LYS A 166 18.92 -6.63 -38.57
N PHE A 167 18.16 -6.31 -37.53
CA PHE A 167 18.68 -6.11 -36.18
C PHE A 167 18.05 -7.12 -35.23
N LYS A 168 18.86 -7.74 -34.37
CA LYS A 168 18.40 -8.81 -33.47
C LYS A 168 18.44 -8.34 -32.02
N VAL A 169 17.29 -8.44 -31.37
CA VAL A 169 17.10 -8.18 -29.94
C VAL A 169 16.91 -9.51 -29.23
N ALA A 170 17.72 -9.78 -28.22
CA ALA A 170 17.50 -10.89 -27.31
C ALA A 170 16.63 -10.45 -26.15
N VAL A 171 15.68 -11.31 -25.77
CA VAL A 171 14.83 -11.19 -24.59
C VAL A 171 15.19 -12.33 -23.66
N ILE A 172 15.64 -11.99 -22.45
CA ILE A 172 16.00 -12.92 -21.38
C ILE A 172 14.98 -12.74 -20.26
N GLY A 173 14.71 -13.77 -19.46
CA GLY A 173 13.93 -13.66 -18.25
C GLY A 173 14.74 -14.02 -17.00
N LEU A 174 14.35 -13.51 -15.84
CA LEU A 174 14.82 -13.98 -14.53
C LEU A 174 13.66 -14.22 -13.57
N THR A 175 13.70 -15.39 -12.95
CA THR A 175 12.76 -15.81 -11.92
C THR A 175 13.39 -15.65 -10.54
N PRO A 176 12.68 -15.07 -9.54
CA PRO A 176 13.18 -14.98 -8.18
C PRO A 176 13.53 -16.34 -7.61
N LEU A 177 14.65 -16.42 -6.89
CA LEU A 177 15.07 -17.65 -6.23
C LEU A 177 13.94 -18.24 -5.41
N ASP A 178 13.25 -17.43 -4.60
CA ASP A 178 12.17 -17.85 -3.70
C ASP A 178 11.01 -18.60 -4.38
N ALA A 179 10.87 -18.53 -5.70
CA ALA A 179 9.92 -19.34 -6.46
C ALA A 179 10.11 -20.86 -6.22
N HIS A 180 11.33 -21.33 -5.93
CA HIS A 180 11.59 -22.75 -5.61
C HIS A 180 10.76 -23.24 -4.41
N LYS A 181 10.51 -22.36 -3.42
CA LYS A 181 9.76 -22.68 -2.20
C LYS A 181 8.29 -23.01 -2.47
N LYS A 182 7.71 -22.46 -3.55
CA LYS A 182 6.30 -22.62 -3.88
C LYS A 182 5.99 -23.85 -4.72
N ALA A 183 6.90 -24.26 -5.60
CA ALA A 183 6.61 -25.28 -6.61
C ALA A 183 7.64 -26.41 -6.70
N GLY A 184 8.66 -26.44 -5.83
CA GLY A 184 9.72 -27.46 -5.90
C GLY A 184 10.49 -27.43 -7.22
N VAL A 185 10.54 -26.26 -7.86
CA VAL A 185 11.27 -26.04 -9.11
C VAL A 185 12.71 -25.66 -8.82
N ALA A 186 13.64 -26.10 -9.66
CA ALA A 186 15.03 -25.66 -9.57
C ALA A 186 15.18 -24.27 -10.20
N VAL A 187 15.62 -23.31 -9.39
CA VAL A 187 15.96 -21.95 -9.80
C VAL A 187 17.42 -21.72 -9.41
N ASP A 188 18.27 -21.45 -10.40
CA ASP A 188 19.67 -21.14 -10.20
C ASP A 188 19.85 -19.68 -9.74
N GLU A 189 20.99 -19.39 -9.11
CA GLU A 189 21.47 -18.02 -8.89
C GLU A 189 21.53 -17.25 -10.22
N TYR A 190 21.18 -15.96 -10.20
CA TYR A 190 21.02 -15.20 -11.44
C TYR A 190 22.37 -14.91 -12.12
N GLU A 191 23.45 -14.72 -11.36
CA GLU A 191 24.76 -14.35 -11.89
C GLU A 191 25.36 -15.41 -12.82
N PRO A 192 25.48 -16.71 -12.42
CA PRO A 192 26.00 -17.73 -13.32
C PRO A 192 25.06 -17.99 -14.51
N ALA A 193 23.74 -17.90 -14.31
CA ALA A 193 22.74 -18.09 -15.35
C ALA A 193 22.81 -16.99 -16.42
N LEU A 194 22.89 -15.71 -16.00
CA LEU A 194 23.04 -14.57 -16.90
C LEU A 194 24.40 -14.60 -17.61
N THR A 195 25.49 -14.88 -16.90
CA THR A 195 26.82 -14.96 -17.51
C THR A 195 26.85 -15.98 -18.66
N THR A 196 26.28 -17.16 -18.42
CA THR A 196 26.19 -18.22 -19.43
C THR A 196 25.29 -17.80 -20.60
N THR A 197 24.14 -17.19 -20.32
CA THR A 197 23.16 -16.80 -21.35
C THR A 197 23.69 -15.65 -22.22
N LEU A 198 24.32 -14.64 -21.62
CA LEU A 198 24.92 -13.52 -22.33
C LEU A 198 26.11 -13.97 -23.20
N ALA A 199 26.90 -14.95 -22.71
CA ALA A 199 27.96 -15.56 -23.51
C ALA A 199 27.39 -16.29 -24.75
N ASP A 200 26.29 -17.04 -24.60
CA ASP A 200 25.61 -17.70 -25.73
C ASP A 200 25.02 -16.70 -26.74
N LEU A 201 24.57 -15.54 -26.27
CA LEU A 201 23.99 -14.50 -27.11
C LEU A 201 25.02 -13.64 -27.86
N LYS A 202 26.31 -13.74 -27.49
CA LYS A 202 27.39 -12.97 -28.10
C LYS A 202 27.47 -13.26 -29.61
N GLY A 203 27.29 -12.22 -30.42
CA GLY A 203 27.28 -12.33 -31.89
C GLY A 203 25.95 -12.82 -32.49
N LYS A 204 24.99 -13.27 -31.68
CA LYS A 204 23.63 -13.64 -32.12
C LYS A 204 22.65 -12.49 -32.02
N ALA A 205 22.79 -11.65 -30.99
CA ALA A 205 22.03 -10.43 -30.79
C ALA A 205 22.95 -9.29 -30.36
N SER A 206 22.60 -8.07 -30.75
CA SER A 206 23.35 -6.86 -30.44
C SER A 206 22.67 -5.99 -29.40
N PHE A 207 21.47 -6.38 -28.95
CA PHE A 207 20.70 -5.67 -27.94
C PHE A 207 19.98 -6.66 -27.05
N VAL A 208 19.96 -6.42 -25.75
CA VAL A 208 19.42 -7.36 -24.76
C VAL A 208 18.41 -6.66 -23.88
N ILE A 209 17.21 -7.23 -23.82
CA ILE A 209 16.13 -6.86 -22.90
C ILE A 209 16.01 -7.98 -21.87
N LEU A 210 16.02 -7.62 -20.58
CA LEU A 210 15.80 -8.53 -19.46
C LEU A 210 14.41 -8.29 -18.87
N LEU A 211 13.61 -9.35 -18.76
CA LEU A 211 12.35 -9.39 -18.02
C LEU A 211 12.64 -9.94 -16.62
N SER A 212 12.53 -9.14 -15.57
CA SER A 212 12.99 -9.55 -14.23
C SER A 212 11.95 -9.27 -13.15
N SER A 213 11.62 -10.32 -12.38
CA SER A 213 10.71 -10.27 -11.23
C SER A 213 11.46 -10.16 -9.87
N LEU A 214 12.78 -9.88 -9.90
CA LEU A 214 13.64 -9.79 -8.70
C LEU A 214 13.38 -8.57 -7.78
N GLY A 215 12.54 -7.63 -8.19
CA GLY A 215 12.29 -6.37 -7.48
C GLY A 215 13.30 -5.27 -7.84
N ASP A 216 12.93 -4.03 -7.53
CA ASP A 216 13.60 -2.84 -8.10
C ASP A 216 15.05 -2.64 -7.61
N GLU A 217 15.34 -2.92 -6.32
CA GLU A 217 16.69 -2.77 -5.76
C GLU A 217 17.68 -3.76 -6.38
N GLN A 218 17.29 -5.03 -6.49
CA GLN A 218 18.11 -6.07 -7.13
C GLN A 218 18.30 -5.77 -8.62
N ASN A 219 17.27 -5.30 -9.31
CA ASN A 219 17.36 -4.90 -10.71
C ASN A 219 18.31 -3.72 -10.93
N ALA A 220 18.39 -2.76 -9.99
CA ALA A 220 19.35 -1.66 -10.06
C ALA A 220 20.80 -2.13 -9.86
N LEU A 221 21.05 -3.09 -8.96
CA LEU A 221 22.38 -3.70 -8.78
C LEU A 221 22.79 -4.49 -10.03
N LEU A 222 21.89 -5.33 -10.55
CA LEU A 222 22.09 -6.14 -11.74
C LEU A 222 22.42 -5.27 -12.96
N ALA A 223 21.74 -4.14 -13.12
CA ALA A 223 22.02 -3.17 -14.19
C ALA A 223 23.47 -2.64 -14.15
N GLY A 224 24.08 -2.54 -12.96
CA GLY A 224 25.47 -2.16 -12.76
C GLY A 224 26.47 -3.29 -13.00
N GLU A 225 26.10 -4.52 -12.65
CA GLU A 225 26.96 -5.71 -12.74
C GLU A 225 27.03 -6.31 -14.16
N PHE A 226 25.96 -6.17 -14.95
CA PHE A 226 25.81 -6.78 -16.27
C PHE A 226 25.67 -5.74 -17.39
N PRO A 227 26.75 -5.06 -17.81
CA PRO A 227 26.70 -4.01 -18.85
C PRO A 227 26.33 -4.52 -20.25
N GLY A 228 26.23 -5.84 -20.44
CA GLY A 228 25.72 -6.45 -21.67
C GLY A 228 24.18 -6.40 -21.80
N ILE A 229 23.48 -5.92 -20.78
CA ILE A 229 22.02 -5.76 -20.76
C ILE A 229 21.69 -4.30 -21.04
N ASN A 230 20.80 -4.02 -22.00
CA ASN A 230 20.47 -2.65 -22.38
C ASN A 230 19.23 -2.13 -21.67
N VAL A 231 18.23 -2.99 -21.48
CA VAL A 231 16.95 -2.65 -20.85
C VAL A 231 16.56 -3.75 -19.89
N ILE A 232 16.15 -3.38 -18.68
CA ILE A 232 15.50 -4.25 -17.70
C ILE A 232 14.06 -3.77 -17.54
N ILE A 233 13.09 -4.68 -17.68
CA ILE A 233 11.69 -4.43 -17.37
C ILE A 233 11.39 -5.13 -16.05
N SER A 234 11.14 -4.32 -15.01
CA SER A 234 10.99 -4.75 -13.62
C SER A 234 9.54 -5.13 -13.30
N SER A 235 9.35 -6.34 -12.79
CA SER A 235 8.14 -6.86 -12.14
C SER A 235 8.50 -7.34 -10.72
N GLY A 236 7.53 -7.89 -9.98
CA GLY A 236 7.67 -8.28 -8.58
C GLY A 236 7.34 -7.16 -7.59
N PRO A 237 7.79 -7.26 -6.33
CA PRO A 237 7.57 -6.24 -5.30
C PRO A 237 8.12 -4.89 -5.75
N MET A 238 7.25 -3.89 -5.90
CA MET A 238 7.63 -2.58 -6.44
C MET A 238 7.80 -1.53 -5.35
N MET A 239 8.89 -0.77 -5.43
CA MET A 239 9.09 0.49 -4.69
C MET A 239 9.52 1.64 -5.61
N ALA A 240 9.51 1.45 -6.93
CA ALA A 240 10.03 2.42 -7.90
C ALA A 240 9.43 3.84 -7.70
N ALA A 241 10.30 4.78 -7.32
CA ALA A 241 9.97 6.20 -7.20
C ALA A 241 9.79 6.89 -8.57
N ALA A 242 10.26 6.26 -9.66
CA ALA A 242 10.22 6.80 -11.01
C ALA A 242 9.87 5.69 -12.03
N PRO A 243 9.19 6.03 -13.15
CA PRO A 243 8.80 5.06 -14.17
C PRO A 243 9.98 4.46 -14.96
N ALA A 244 11.12 5.16 -14.97
CA ALA A 244 12.39 4.67 -15.52
C ALA A 244 13.57 5.27 -14.75
N ILE A 245 14.61 4.45 -14.55
CA ILE A 245 15.91 4.89 -14.04
C ILE A 245 17.00 4.43 -15.00
N LYS A 246 18.06 5.23 -15.14
CA LYS A 246 19.25 4.85 -15.92
C LYS A 246 20.39 4.54 -14.96
N VAL A 247 20.89 3.30 -15.00
CA VAL A 247 22.05 2.85 -14.23
C VAL A 247 23.15 2.54 -15.23
N ASN A 248 24.23 3.34 -15.23
CA ASN A 248 25.25 3.32 -16.29
C ASN A 248 24.60 3.46 -17.68
N ASP A 249 24.77 2.48 -18.57
CA ASP A 249 24.17 2.46 -19.92
C ASP A 249 22.87 1.62 -20.00
N THR A 250 22.41 1.07 -18.88
CA THR A 250 21.23 0.23 -18.78
C THR A 250 20.00 1.04 -18.35
N LEU A 251 18.87 0.88 -19.04
CA LEU A 251 17.59 1.43 -18.60
C LEU A 251 16.82 0.40 -17.78
N VAL A 252 16.36 0.76 -16.59
CA VAL A 252 15.46 -0.05 -15.77
C VAL A 252 14.09 0.61 -15.79
N LEU A 253 13.08 -0.14 -16.26
CA LEU A 253 11.72 0.33 -16.50
C LEU A 253 10.77 -0.32 -15.51
N ALA A 254 9.93 0.49 -14.88
CA ALA A 254 8.90 0.02 -13.95
C ALA A 254 7.63 -0.39 -14.70
N THR A 255 6.98 -1.47 -14.26
CA THR A 255 5.67 -1.90 -14.78
C THR A 255 4.50 -1.32 -13.97
N ALA A 256 3.32 -1.17 -14.58
CA ALA A 256 2.15 -0.69 -13.86
C ALA A 256 1.43 -1.84 -13.15
N PHE A 257 1.28 -1.72 -11.82
CA PHE A 257 0.53 -2.69 -11.01
C PHE A 257 -0.91 -2.88 -11.52
N ARG A 258 -1.34 -4.14 -11.59
CA ARG A 258 -2.65 -4.63 -12.08
C ARG A 258 -2.94 -4.28 -13.54
N GLY A 259 -1.89 -4.08 -14.34
CA GLY A 259 -2.02 -3.75 -15.75
C GLY A 259 -2.80 -2.46 -15.99
N ARG A 260 -2.71 -1.48 -15.08
CA ARG A 260 -3.43 -0.19 -15.19
C ARG A 260 -2.89 0.72 -16.29
N GLU A 261 -1.68 0.45 -16.75
CA GLU A 261 -1.04 1.19 -17.84
C GLU A 261 -0.26 0.23 -18.74
N VAL A 262 -0.06 0.62 -19.99
CA VAL A 262 0.85 -0.03 -20.94
C VAL A 262 2.06 0.88 -21.14
N GLY A 263 3.25 0.38 -20.83
CA GLY A 263 4.50 1.08 -21.09
C GLY A 263 4.88 0.97 -22.56
N VAL A 264 5.35 2.06 -23.15
CA VAL A 264 5.86 2.11 -24.52
C VAL A 264 7.16 2.89 -24.52
N ILE A 265 8.27 2.21 -24.74
CA ILE A 265 9.58 2.86 -24.90
C ILE A 265 10.01 2.79 -26.36
N GLU A 266 10.34 3.95 -26.91
CA GLU A 266 10.96 4.12 -28.21
C GLU A 266 12.45 4.38 -27.98
N ILE A 267 13.32 3.58 -28.59
CA ILE A 267 14.76 3.60 -28.38
C ILE A 267 15.45 3.77 -29.73
N ASP A 268 16.34 4.76 -29.82
CA ASP A 268 17.30 4.88 -30.92
C ASP A 268 18.61 4.24 -30.48
N ALA A 269 18.95 3.08 -31.06
CA ALA A 269 20.13 2.30 -30.71
C ALA A 269 21.15 2.27 -31.87
N ALA A 270 22.43 2.45 -31.57
CA ALA A 270 23.50 2.36 -32.58
C ALA A 270 24.59 1.41 -32.08
N GLY A 271 24.85 0.34 -32.84
CA GLY A 271 25.85 -0.67 -32.48
C GLY A 271 25.57 -1.40 -31.17
N GLY A 272 24.30 -1.50 -30.76
CA GLY A 272 23.91 -2.12 -29.48
C GLY A 272 23.94 -1.17 -28.28
N THR A 273 24.18 0.13 -28.48
CA THR A 273 24.15 1.14 -27.42
C THR A 273 22.97 2.08 -27.60
N ILE A 274 22.28 2.41 -26.51
CA ILE A 274 21.18 3.40 -26.49
C ILE A 274 21.76 4.80 -26.71
N LYS A 275 21.26 5.51 -27.73
CA LYS A 275 21.65 6.90 -28.05
C LYS A 275 20.61 7.90 -27.58
N ASP A 276 19.34 7.58 -27.81
CA ASP A 276 18.20 8.35 -27.33
C ASP A 276 17.05 7.42 -26.99
N TRP A 277 16.13 7.87 -26.14
CA TRP A 277 14.94 7.12 -25.78
C TRP A 277 13.79 8.04 -25.34
N ALA A 278 12.57 7.62 -25.64
CA ALA A 278 11.35 8.27 -25.19
C ALA A 278 10.42 7.22 -24.56
N LEU A 279 10.06 7.44 -23.30
CA LEU A 279 9.08 6.62 -22.60
C LEU A 279 7.72 7.29 -22.62
N LYS A 280 6.70 6.54 -23.04
CA LYS A 280 5.29 6.91 -23.00
C LYS A 280 4.54 5.88 -22.17
N SER A 281 3.65 6.34 -21.32
CA SER A 281 2.66 5.47 -20.68
C SER A 281 1.30 5.66 -21.33
N ARG A 282 0.57 4.56 -21.55
CA ARG A 282 -0.83 4.55 -21.97
C ARG A 282 -1.68 4.09 -20.81
N LYS A 283 -2.30 5.04 -20.11
CA LYS A 283 -3.25 4.76 -19.02
C LYS A 283 -4.48 4.06 -19.58
N LEU A 284 -4.94 3.03 -18.89
CA LEU A 284 -6.15 2.29 -19.25
C LEU A 284 -7.36 2.80 -18.45
N SER A 285 -7.70 4.07 -18.62
CA SER A 285 -8.88 4.67 -17.99
C SER A 285 -10.18 4.05 -18.49
N LEU A 286 -11.29 4.28 -17.79
CA LEU A 286 -12.57 3.62 -18.08
C LEU A 286 -13.16 3.95 -19.46
N ASP A 287 -12.80 5.11 -20.03
CA ASP A 287 -13.17 5.62 -21.35
C ASP A 287 -12.39 4.98 -22.51
N VAL A 288 -11.28 4.29 -22.22
CA VAL A 288 -10.55 3.53 -23.24
C VAL A 288 -11.42 2.40 -23.77
N ALA A 289 -11.48 2.28 -25.10
CA ALA A 289 -12.23 1.25 -25.79
C ALA A 289 -11.72 -0.16 -25.41
N GLU A 290 -12.63 -1.13 -25.42
CA GLU A 290 -12.34 -2.53 -25.10
C GLU A 290 -12.25 -3.38 -26.36
N ASP A 291 -11.32 -4.34 -26.39
CA ASP A 291 -11.32 -5.38 -27.42
C ASP A 291 -12.54 -6.28 -27.21
N ILE A 292 -13.42 -6.32 -28.20
CA ILE A 292 -14.70 -7.03 -28.13
C ILE A 292 -14.49 -8.55 -28.01
N ALA A 293 -13.46 -9.11 -28.64
CA ALA A 293 -13.19 -10.54 -28.61
C ALA A 293 -12.67 -10.97 -27.24
N VAL A 294 -11.74 -10.20 -26.65
CA VAL A 294 -11.24 -10.43 -25.29
C VAL A 294 -12.34 -10.17 -24.26
N LYS A 295 -13.16 -9.13 -24.43
CA LYS A 295 -14.28 -8.87 -23.50
C LYS A 295 -15.29 -10.01 -23.47
N LYS A 296 -15.61 -10.62 -24.61
CA LYS A 296 -16.58 -11.74 -24.70
C LYS A 296 -16.03 -13.07 -24.16
N MET A 297 -14.71 -13.21 -24.01
CA MET A 297 -14.11 -14.47 -23.56
C MET A 297 -14.02 -14.59 -22.04
N ILE A 298 -13.95 -13.45 -21.34
CA ILE A 298 -13.83 -13.40 -19.88
C ILE A 298 -15.22 -13.38 -19.25
N PRO A 299 -15.42 -14.00 -18.06
CA PRO A 299 -16.62 -13.83 -17.26
C PRO A 299 -16.96 -12.35 -17.05
N ALA A 300 -18.22 -11.98 -16.90
CA ALA A 300 -18.60 -10.62 -16.54
C ALA A 300 -18.19 -10.26 -15.10
N CYS A 301 -18.12 -11.25 -14.20
CA CYS A 301 -17.74 -11.05 -12.80
C CYS A 301 -17.32 -12.37 -12.12
N PHE A 302 -16.47 -12.26 -11.10
CA PHE A 302 -16.13 -13.33 -10.14
C PHE A 302 -16.75 -13.05 -8.76
N GLN A 303 -17.01 -11.79 -8.46
CA GLN A 303 -17.60 -11.33 -7.20
C GLN A 303 -18.42 -10.06 -7.41
N ASP A 304 -19.21 -9.71 -6.39
CA ASP A 304 -20.10 -8.55 -6.41
C ASP A 304 -19.32 -7.23 -6.67
N ALA A 305 -18.08 -7.14 -6.21
CA ALA A 305 -17.20 -5.98 -6.39
C ALA A 305 -16.70 -5.80 -7.83
N ASP A 306 -16.73 -6.84 -8.68
CA ASP A 306 -16.35 -6.73 -10.10
C ASP A 306 -17.46 -6.06 -10.92
N CYS A 307 -18.68 -6.01 -10.38
CA CYS A 307 -19.81 -5.42 -11.05
C CYS A 307 -19.76 -3.88 -10.98
N PRO A 308 -20.02 -3.17 -12.10
CA PRO A 308 -20.05 -1.71 -12.10
C PRO A 308 -21.11 -1.22 -11.13
N ARG A 309 -20.81 -0.25 -10.27
CA ARG A 309 -21.80 0.32 -9.35
C ARG A 309 -22.86 1.10 -10.12
N LYS A 310 -24.10 1.04 -9.64
CA LYS A 310 -25.20 1.93 -10.05
C LYS A 310 -25.70 2.68 -8.83
N GLU A 311 -25.95 3.98 -8.99
CA GLU A 311 -26.44 4.82 -7.92
C GLU A 311 -27.74 4.26 -7.35
N GLY A 312 -27.82 4.14 -6.02
CA GLY A 312 -28.98 3.59 -5.31
C GLY A 312 -29.21 2.08 -5.42
N LEU A 313 -28.35 1.33 -6.13
CA LEU A 313 -28.52 -0.11 -6.34
C LEU A 313 -27.31 -0.92 -5.84
N MET A 314 -27.62 -2.04 -5.20
CA MET A 314 -26.62 -3.07 -4.89
C MET A 314 -26.30 -3.86 -6.16
N SER A 315 -25.00 -4.05 -6.40
CA SER A 315 -24.51 -4.86 -7.53
C SER A 315 -24.21 -6.27 -7.04
N ARG A 316 -24.65 -7.29 -7.80
CA ARG A 316 -24.41 -8.69 -7.45
C ARG A 316 -23.96 -9.47 -8.67
N CYS A 317 -22.91 -10.26 -8.49
CA CYS A 317 -22.47 -11.19 -9.51
C CYS A 317 -23.36 -12.43 -9.51
N GLN A 318 -23.97 -12.73 -10.65
CA GLN A 318 -24.73 -13.95 -10.87
C GLN A 318 -23.85 -14.94 -11.64
N GLN A 319 -23.83 -16.19 -11.19
CA GLN A 319 -23.00 -17.27 -11.74
C GLN A 319 -21.50 -16.92 -11.76
N PRO A 320 -20.90 -16.56 -10.61
CA PRO A 320 -19.53 -16.06 -10.56
C PRO A 320 -18.52 -17.01 -11.22
N ALA A 321 -17.57 -16.45 -11.95
CA ALA A 321 -16.50 -17.16 -12.65
C ALA A 321 -16.95 -18.09 -13.80
N GLU A 322 -18.23 -18.09 -14.16
CA GLU A 322 -18.75 -18.78 -15.34
C GLU A 322 -18.78 -17.84 -16.57
N GLN A 323 -18.70 -18.41 -17.77
CA GLN A 323 -18.70 -17.63 -19.02
C GLN A 323 -20.02 -16.87 -19.25
N ASN A 324 -21.13 -17.37 -18.70
CA ASN A 324 -22.46 -16.74 -18.71
C ASN A 324 -22.72 -15.85 -17.49
N SER A 325 -21.70 -15.56 -16.67
CA SER A 325 -21.84 -14.65 -15.53
C SER A 325 -22.39 -13.28 -15.96
N MET A 326 -23.16 -12.66 -15.07
CA MET A 326 -23.72 -11.33 -15.30
C MET A 326 -23.88 -10.53 -14.02
N CYS A 327 -23.81 -9.21 -14.16
CA CYS A 327 -24.03 -8.28 -13.07
C CYS A 327 -25.52 -7.93 -12.94
N GLY A 328 -26.14 -8.44 -11.89
CA GLY A 328 -27.47 -8.08 -11.47
C GLY A 328 -27.46 -6.83 -10.57
N TYR A 329 -28.55 -6.07 -10.62
CA TYR A 329 -28.73 -4.85 -9.85
C TYR A 329 -30.02 -4.92 -9.06
N PHE A 330 -29.92 -4.68 -7.75
CA PHE A 330 -31.01 -4.89 -6.80
C PHE A 330 -31.17 -3.64 -5.94
N GLU A 331 -32.41 -3.29 -5.61
CA GLU A 331 -32.66 -2.24 -4.61
C GLU A 331 -32.10 -2.70 -3.25
N ALA A 332 -31.42 -1.79 -2.56
CA ALA A 332 -30.94 -2.07 -1.22
C ALA A 332 -32.11 -2.21 -0.24
N THR A 333 -32.04 -3.18 0.67
CA THR A 333 -33.01 -3.26 1.76
C THR A 333 -32.94 -1.98 2.58
N LYS A 334 -34.08 -1.29 2.73
CA LYS A 334 -34.14 -0.08 3.57
C LYS A 334 -33.97 -0.45 5.03
N ILE A 335 -32.97 0.13 5.68
CA ILE A 335 -32.66 -0.09 7.09
C ILE A 335 -32.67 1.28 7.76
N ASP A 336 -33.73 1.58 8.49
CA ASP A 336 -33.85 2.84 9.22
C ASP A 336 -33.27 2.68 10.62
N ALA A 337 -32.03 3.15 10.79
CA ALA A 337 -31.31 3.14 12.06
C ALA A 337 -31.45 4.48 12.79
N THR A 338 -31.35 4.42 14.11
CA THR A 338 -31.44 5.60 14.99
C THR A 338 -30.11 5.80 15.70
N VAL A 339 -29.64 7.05 15.81
CA VAL A 339 -28.45 7.41 16.57
C VAL A 339 -28.84 8.37 17.67
N ILE A 340 -28.73 7.92 18.92
CA ILE A 340 -28.88 8.78 20.08
C ILE A 340 -27.54 9.47 20.32
N THR A 341 -27.53 10.81 20.34
CA THR A 341 -26.31 11.62 20.51
C THR A 341 -26.62 12.97 21.17
N ASP A 342 -25.59 13.74 21.51
CA ASP A 342 -25.72 15.15 21.88
C ASP A 342 -25.61 16.01 20.61
N THR A 343 -26.75 16.46 20.09
CA THR A 343 -26.80 17.24 18.84
C THR A 343 -26.30 18.68 19.00
N GLN A 344 -26.16 19.14 20.24
CA GLN A 344 -25.63 20.47 20.56
C GLN A 344 -24.13 20.46 20.84
N CYS A 345 -23.48 19.30 20.78
CA CYS A 345 -22.04 19.14 20.99
C CYS A 345 -21.31 19.13 19.64
N PRO A 346 -20.56 20.19 19.28
CA PRO A 346 -19.90 20.27 17.96
C PRO A 346 -18.87 19.17 17.71
N THR A 347 -18.25 18.65 18.77
CA THR A 347 -17.22 17.60 18.75
C THR A 347 -17.79 16.18 18.84
N CYS A 348 -19.08 16.02 19.17
CA CYS A 348 -19.74 14.73 19.31
C CYS A 348 -20.18 14.19 17.93
N ILE A 349 -19.21 14.04 17.02
CA ILE A 349 -19.43 13.73 15.61
C ILE A 349 -19.58 12.22 15.42
N THR A 350 -20.72 11.82 14.88
CA THR A 350 -21.05 10.42 14.52
C THR A 350 -20.84 10.11 13.03
N ALA A 351 -20.54 11.13 12.23
CA ALA A 351 -20.53 11.07 10.77
C ALA A 351 -19.57 10.00 10.20
N SER A 352 -18.40 9.80 10.83
CA SER A 352 -17.43 8.80 10.37
C SER A 352 -17.96 7.38 10.50
N THR A 353 -18.59 7.04 11.63
CA THR A 353 -19.21 5.73 11.85
C THR A 353 -20.42 5.56 10.95
N GLU A 354 -21.26 6.59 10.80
CA GLU A 354 -22.41 6.57 9.88
C GLU A 354 -21.95 6.31 8.43
N GLN A 355 -20.90 7.00 7.97
CA GLN A 355 -20.37 6.83 6.62
C GLN A 355 -19.76 5.44 6.42
N ALA A 356 -19.03 4.93 7.41
CA ALA A 356 -18.49 3.57 7.37
C ALA A 356 -19.61 2.54 7.22
N LEU A 357 -20.71 2.69 7.98
CA LEU A 357 -21.86 1.81 7.87
C LEU A 357 -22.60 1.97 6.54
N LYS A 358 -22.77 3.18 6.01
CA LYS A 358 -23.37 3.41 4.68
C LYS A 358 -22.55 2.81 3.54
N ASN A 359 -21.22 2.78 3.67
CA ASN A 359 -20.34 2.15 2.69
C ASN A 359 -20.50 0.62 2.66
N ILE A 360 -20.89 0.02 3.78
CA ILE A 360 -21.11 -1.43 3.91
C ILE A 360 -22.56 -1.80 3.55
N PHE A 361 -23.53 -1.00 4.02
CA PHE A 361 -24.96 -1.21 3.90
C PHE A 361 -25.60 -0.04 3.15
N LEU A 362 -25.69 -0.15 1.83
CA LEU A 362 -26.13 0.97 0.97
C LEU A 362 -27.53 1.51 1.33
N GLY A 363 -28.42 0.65 1.84
CA GLY A 363 -29.79 0.99 2.21
C GLY A 363 -29.98 1.52 3.63
N ILE A 364 -28.90 1.71 4.41
CA ILE A 364 -28.99 2.21 5.78
C ILE A 364 -29.17 3.73 5.82
N ASN A 365 -30.19 4.18 6.53
CA ASN A 365 -30.44 5.58 6.84
C ASN A 365 -30.30 5.80 8.34
N PHE A 366 -29.81 6.98 8.73
CA PHE A 366 -29.65 7.34 10.13
C PHE A 366 -30.51 8.54 10.49
N THR A 367 -31.36 8.36 11.49
CA THR A 367 -32.07 9.45 12.16
C THR A 367 -31.35 9.79 13.46
N LYS A 368 -30.93 11.05 13.61
CA LYS A 368 -30.28 11.52 14.85
C LYS A 368 -31.33 11.99 15.83
N LEU A 369 -31.27 11.46 17.05
CA LEU A 369 -32.09 11.90 18.17
C LEU A 369 -31.21 12.52 19.24
N ASP A 370 -31.59 13.73 19.67
CA ASP A 370 -30.95 14.34 20.81
C ASP A 370 -31.37 13.64 22.09
N TYR A 371 -30.40 13.25 22.92
CA TYR A 371 -30.63 12.47 24.14
C TYR A 371 -31.55 13.14 25.17
N ARG A 372 -31.77 14.46 25.08
CA ARG A 372 -32.67 15.22 25.96
C ARG A 372 -34.13 15.15 25.53
N THR A 373 -34.43 14.61 24.35
CA THR A 373 -35.81 14.48 23.87
C THR A 373 -36.56 13.37 24.62
N PRO A 374 -37.89 13.48 24.79
CA PRO A 374 -38.69 12.42 25.40
C PRO A 374 -38.59 11.07 24.69
N GLU A 375 -38.47 11.10 23.35
CA GLU A 375 -38.29 9.92 22.51
C GLU A 375 -36.96 9.22 22.81
N ALA A 376 -35.85 9.97 22.83
CA ALA A 376 -34.55 9.40 23.19
C ALA A 376 -34.52 8.88 24.62
N ALA A 377 -35.18 9.54 25.58
CA ALA A 377 -35.26 9.07 26.96
C ALA A 377 -35.93 7.70 27.10
N ALA A 378 -36.98 7.45 26.31
CA ALA A 378 -37.63 6.14 26.25
C ALA A 378 -36.69 5.05 25.73
N LEU A 379 -35.97 5.34 24.63
CA LEU A 379 -35.00 4.42 24.03
C LEU A 379 -33.78 4.17 24.93
N ILE A 380 -33.27 5.21 25.61
CA ILE A 380 -32.19 5.10 26.58
C ILE A 380 -32.58 4.12 27.70
N LYS A 381 -33.80 4.25 28.23
CA LYS A 381 -34.31 3.36 29.27
C LYS A 381 -34.52 1.94 28.75
N GLN A 382 -35.11 1.80 27.56
CA GLN A 382 -35.35 0.51 26.92
C GLN A 382 -34.02 -0.23 26.76
N HIS A 383 -33.07 0.33 26.02
CA HIS A 383 -31.80 -0.32 25.68
C HIS A 383 -30.75 -0.29 26.81
N ASN A 384 -31.08 0.25 27.98
CA ASN A 384 -30.16 0.44 29.11
C ASN A 384 -28.86 1.16 28.69
N VAL A 385 -29.04 2.28 27.98
CA VAL A 385 -27.94 3.04 27.38
C VAL A 385 -27.19 3.81 28.45
N LYS A 386 -25.88 3.53 28.57
CA LYS A 386 -25.00 4.15 29.58
C LYS A 386 -24.13 5.28 29.03
N PHE A 387 -23.95 5.29 27.72
CA PHE A 387 -23.05 6.20 27.04
C PHE A 387 -23.55 6.54 25.65
N LEU A 388 -23.08 7.67 25.12
CA LEU A 388 -23.37 8.16 23.78
C LEU A 388 -22.08 8.34 22.96
N PRO A 389 -22.15 8.17 21.63
CA PRO A 389 -23.35 7.89 20.84
C PRO A 389 -23.83 6.45 21.03
N TYR A 390 -25.12 6.24 20.80
CA TYR A 390 -25.70 4.90 20.81
C TYR A 390 -26.46 4.67 19.51
N PHE A 391 -26.04 3.64 18.77
CA PHE A 391 -26.63 3.27 17.48
C PHE A 391 -27.65 2.16 17.70
N ILE A 392 -28.89 2.36 17.29
CA ILE A 392 -29.95 1.35 17.31
C ILE A 392 -30.23 0.95 15.87
N ILE A 393 -29.89 -0.27 15.54
CA ILE A 393 -29.96 -0.80 14.17
C ILE A 393 -30.95 -1.97 14.14
N PRO A 394 -31.96 -1.94 13.25
CA PRO A 394 -32.93 -3.03 13.11
C PRO A 394 -32.28 -4.38 12.75
N GLU A 395 -32.86 -5.49 13.19
CA GLU A 395 -32.36 -6.85 12.86
C GLU A 395 -32.46 -7.18 11.37
N ALA A 396 -33.23 -6.43 10.58
CA ALA A 396 -33.29 -6.56 9.13
C ALA A 396 -31.90 -6.49 8.47
N ILE A 397 -30.94 -5.81 9.10
CA ILE A 397 -29.55 -5.76 8.63
C ILE A 397 -28.88 -7.14 8.58
N LYS A 398 -29.34 -8.11 9.38
CA LYS A 398 -28.79 -9.49 9.40
C LYS A 398 -29.05 -10.24 8.08
N ALA A 399 -30.03 -9.81 7.29
CA ALA A 399 -30.35 -10.41 5.99
C ALA A 399 -29.37 -9.98 4.88
N GLU A 400 -28.60 -8.92 5.10
CA GLU A 400 -27.61 -8.44 4.13
C GLU A 400 -26.36 -9.33 4.14
N LYS A 401 -25.88 -9.74 2.96
CA LYS A 401 -24.70 -10.61 2.80
C LYS A 401 -23.45 -10.01 3.45
N SER A 402 -23.33 -8.68 3.44
CA SER A 402 -22.22 -7.97 4.10
C SER A 402 -22.19 -8.16 5.61
N PHE A 403 -23.33 -8.47 6.25
CA PHE A 403 -23.43 -8.57 7.72
C PHE A 403 -22.55 -9.65 8.30
N GLU A 404 -22.42 -10.81 7.64
CA GLU A 404 -21.60 -11.93 8.16
C GLU A 404 -20.15 -11.49 8.42
N GLN A 405 -19.58 -10.72 7.48
CA GLN A 405 -18.19 -10.23 7.53
C GLN A 405 -17.96 -9.20 8.64
N VAL A 406 -18.98 -8.41 8.98
CA VAL A 406 -18.88 -7.31 9.95
C VAL A 406 -19.68 -7.55 11.22
N SER A 407 -20.24 -8.74 11.39
CA SER A 407 -21.10 -9.12 12.52
C SER A 407 -20.46 -8.83 13.88
N LYS A 408 -19.14 -8.98 13.97
CA LYS A 408 -18.34 -8.69 15.17
C LYS A 408 -18.37 -7.22 15.59
N PHE A 409 -18.75 -6.29 14.72
CA PHE A 409 -18.85 -4.87 15.03
C PHE A 409 -20.12 -4.52 15.80
N PHE A 410 -21.06 -5.46 15.91
CA PHE A 410 -22.34 -5.26 16.56
C PHE A 410 -22.49 -6.11 17.82
N GLU A 411 -23.38 -5.67 18.70
CA GLU A 411 -23.88 -6.42 19.85
C GLU A 411 -25.40 -6.47 19.80
N GLU A 412 -25.97 -7.62 20.12
CA GLU A 412 -27.42 -7.78 20.19
C GLU A 412 -27.96 -7.22 21.52
N LYS A 413 -28.97 -6.36 21.42
CA LYS A 413 -29.66 -5.74 22.55
C LYS A 413 -31.14 -5.62 22.25
N GLN A 414 -31.95 -6.40 22.98
CA GLN A 414 -33.42 -6.29 23.02
C GLN A 414 -34.07 -6.16 21.63
N GLY A 415 -33.82 -7.14 20.74
CA GLY A 415 -34.43 -7.16 19.40
C GLY A 415 -33.88 -6.11 18.42
N SER A 416 -32.69 -5.57 18.72
CA SER A 416 -31.94 -4.68 17.83
C SER A 416 -30.44 -4.95 17.96
N LEU A 417 -29.66 -4.36 17.07
CA LEU A 417 -28.20 -4.37 17.09
C LEU A 417 -27.69 -2.99 17.48
N THR A 418 -26.65 -2.94 18.31
CA THR A 418 -25.87 -1.71 18.56
C THR A 418 -24.45 -1.87 18.05
N VAL A 419 -23.87 -0.79 17.54
CA VAL A 419 -22.44 -0.74 17.24
C VAL A 419 -21.67 -0.83 18.54
N ARG A 420 -20.61 -1.65 18.56
CA ARG A 420 -19.69 -1.73 19.70
C ARG A 420 -19.10 -0.37 20.01
N ARG A 421 -18.95 -0.06 21.30
CA ARG A 421 -18.48 1.24 21.80
C ARG A 421 -17.16 1.67 21.15
N GLU A 422 -16.25 0.73 20.97
CA GLU A 422 -14.91 0.97 20.43
C GLU A 422 -14.95 1.44 18.95
N LEU A 423 -16.04 1.15 18.24
CA LEU A 423 -16.26 1.50 16.83
C LEU A 423 -17.27 2.64 16.65
N GLY A 424 -18.26 2.72 17.55
CA GLY A 424 -19.28 3.77 17.56
C GLY A 424 -18.74 5.12 18.03
N GLY A 425 -17.63 5.11 18.76
CA GLY A 425 -17.13 6.26 19.50
C GLY A 425 -17.74 6.32 20.90
N LEU A 426 -17.13 7.14 21.75
CA LEU A 426 -17.59 7.38 23.11
C LEU A 426 -17.29 8.84 23.43
N PHE A 427 -18.31 9.62 23.75
CA PHE A 427 -18.13 11.03 24.10
C PHE A 427 -18.95 11.53 25.27
N LEU A 428 -19.96 10.80 25.74
CA LEU A 428 -20.76 11.22 26.91
C LEU A 428 -21.17 10.01 27.74
N PHE A 429 -20.92 10.07 29.05
CA PHE A 429 -21.41 9.12 30.04
C PHE A 429 -22.69 9.64 30.71
N LEU A 430 -23.80 8.94 30.53
CA LEU A 430 -25.11 9.38 31.02
C LEU A 430 -25.29 9.20 32.53
N GLU A 431 -24.63 8.19 33.11
CA GLU A 431 -24.78 7.83 34.53
C GLU A 431 -23.82 8.60 35.45
N ARG A 432 -22.83 9.32 34.90
CA ARG A 432 -21.84 10.06 35.71
C ARG A 432 -22.42 11.40 36.15
N LYS A 433 -22.16 11.79 37.40
CA LYS A 433 -22.54 13.11 37.91
C LYS A 433 -21.62 14.19 37.33
N GLU A 434 -22.20 15.26 36.81
CA GLU A 434 -21.46 16.42 36.31
C GLU A 434 -20.67 17.10 37.43
N VAL A 435 -19.40 17.41 37.16
CA VAL A 435 -18.53 18.21 38.02
C VAL A 435 -18.01 19.39 37.20
N LYS A 436 -18.75 20.49 37.19
CA LYS A 436 -18.45 21.66 36.35
C LYS A 436 -17.02 22.18 36.55
N GLY A 437 -16.34 22.43 35.43
CA GLY A 437 -14.96 22.92 35.40
C GLY A 437 -13.89 21.85 35.68
N ALA A 438 -14.27 20.59 35.91
CA ALA A 438 -13.30 19.50 36.05
C ALA A 438 -12.71 19.12 34.70
N LEU A 439 -11.37 19.01 34.64
CA LEU A 439 -10.63 18.60 33.47
C LEU A 439 -9.60 17.54 33.83
N ASP A 440 -9.83 16.31 33.39
CA ASP A 440 -8.88 15.20 33.52
C ASP A 440 -8.20 14.96 32.17
N TYR A 441 -6.88 14.76 32.20
CA TYR A 441 -6.04 14.46 31.06
C TYR A 441 -5.41 13.08 31.18
N PHE A 442 -5.71 12.21 30.21
CA PHE A 442 -5.16 10.88 30.09
C PHE A 442 -4.00 10.87 29.11
N VAL A 443 -2.82 10.41 29.54
CA VAL A 443 -1.59 10.48 28.78
C VAL A 443 -0.70 9.25 28.98
N SER A 444 -0.01 8.81 27.93
CA SER A 444 1.07 7.85 28.05
C SER A 444 2.42 8.57 28.05
N ILE A 445 3.32 8.20 28.97
CA ILE A 445 4.63 8.87 29.11
C ILE A 445 5.59 8.62 27.92
N GLN A 446 5.26 7.67 27.05
CA GLN A 446 6.04 7.34 25.84
C GLN A 446 5.34 7.77 24.54
N ASP A 447 4.22 8.48 24.63
CA ASP A 447 3.52 8.99 23.44
C ASP A 447 4.19 10.27 22.92
N LYS A 448 4.83 10.18 21.76
CA LYS A 448 5.52 11.30 21.07
C LYS A 448 4.60 12.47 20.74
N SER A 449 3.30 12.24 20.61
CA SER A 449 2.34 13.30 20.31
C SER A 449 1.91 14.08 21.55
N ALA A 450 2.11 13.53 22.76
CA ALA A 450 1.58 14.11 23.99
C ALA A 450 2.25 15.43 24.40
N GLY A 451 3.52 15.65 24.03
CA GLY A 451 4.21 16.91 24.29
C GLY A 451 3.54 18.12 23.63
N ALA A 452 3.02 17.94 22.41
CA ALA A 452 2.31 18.98 21.66
C ALA A 452 0.94 19.32 22.25
N VAL A 453 0.40 18.47 23.13
CA VAL A 453 -0.91 18.67 23.79
C VAL A 453 -0.73 19.19 25.20
N LEU A 454 0.17 18.59 26.00
CA LEU A 454 0.29 18.89 27.43
C LEU A 454 0.68 20.35 27.70
N LYS A 455 1.68 20.88 26.97
CA LYS A 455 2.17 22.24 27.22
C LYS A 455 1.11 23.31 26.92
N PRO A 456 0.45 23.33 25.75
CA PRO A 456 -0.66 24.24 25.50
C PRO A 456 -1.83 24.04 26.49
N LEU A 457 -2.12 22.80 26.90
CA LEU A 457 -3.15 22.50 27.90
C LEU A 457 -2.85 23.16 29.25
N LEU A 458 -1.62 23.03 29.75
CA LEU A 458 -1.21 23.61 31.02
C LEU A 458 -1.18 25.15 30.97
N GLU A 459 -0.77 25.72 29.84
CA GLU A 459 -0.83 27.17 29.62
C GLU A 459 -2.27 27.69 29.61
N PHE A 460 -3.16 27.00 28.89
CA PHE A 460 -4.59 27.28 28.86
C PHE A 460 -5.22 27.19 30.26
N ALA A 461 -4.95 26.11 30.97
CA ALA A 461 -5.49 25.85 32.31
C ALA A 461 -5.06 26.93 33.31
N ARG A 462 -3.77 27.31 33.29
CA ARG A 462 -3.22 28.40 34.11
C ARG A 462 -3.88 29.74 33.79
N LYS A 463 -4.06 30.07 32.51
CA LYS A 463 -4.69 31.34 32.08
C LYS A 463 -6.15 31.46 32.57
N ASN A 464 -6.86 30.33 32.67
CA ASN A 464 -8.28 30.29 33.00
C ASN A 464 -8.57 29.79 34.42
N ASN A 465 -7.55 29.57 35.26
CA ASN A 465 -7.68 29.02 36.62
C ASN A 465 -8.42 27.66 36.69
N ILE A 466 -8.13 26.77 35.74
CA ILE A 466 -8.77 25.45 35.63
C ILE A 466 -7.81 24.39 36.19
N PRO A 467 -8.21 23.61 37.20
CA PRO A 467 -7.38 22.50 37.69
C PRO A 467 -7.35 21.36 36.65
N VAL A 468 -6.16 20.84 36.36
CA VAL A 468 -5.97 19.69 35.47
C VAL A 468 -5.49 18.48 36.26
N ALA A 469 -6.26 17.40 36.22
CA ALA A 469 -5.88 16.12 36.81
C ALA A 469 -5.22 15.23 35.75
N ILE A 470 -3.94 14.89 35.95
CA ILE A 470 -3.19 14.04 35.00
C ILE A 470 -3.27 12.58 35.44
N HIS A 471 -3.74 11.72 34.52
CA HIS A 471 -3.88 10.29 34.63
C HIS A 471 -3.01 9.58 33.58
N PHE A 472 -2.21 8.62 34.02
CA PHE A 472 -1.40 7.82 33.11
C PHE A 472 -2.19 6.65 32.55
N VAL A 473 -2.00 6.41 31.25
CA VAL A 473 -2.55 5.24 30.55
C VAL A 473 -1.42 4.23 30.36
N VAL A 474 -1.59 3.04 30.95
CA VAL A 474 -0.53 2.03 30.99
C VAL A 474 -1.09 0.65 30.67
N SER A 475 -0.51 -0.02 29.68
CA SER A 475 -0.89 -1.38 29.33
C SER A 475 -0.46 -2.39 30.41
N LYS A 476 -1.31 -3.40 30.65
CA LYS A 476 -1.02 -4.54 31.53
C LYS A 476 -0.20 -5.63 30.83
N ALA A 477 0.04 -5.50 29.52
CA ALA A 477 0.76 -6.51 28.76
C ALA A 477 2.24 -6.62 29.19
N PRO A 478 2.86 -7.82 29.12
CA PRO A 478 4.24 -8.03 29.58
C PRO A 478 5.25 -7.04 28.97
N GLU A 479 5.12 -6.75 27.69
CA GLU A 479 5.96 -5.83 26.91
C GLU A 479 5.94 -4.38 27.41
N ALA A 480 4.96 -3.98 28.22
CA ALA A 480 4.85 -2.62 28.76
C ALA A 480 5.61 -2.40 30.08
N GLU A 481 6.52 -3.30 30.49
CA GLU A 481 7.26 -3.20 31.76
C GLU A 481 8.12 -1.94 31.86
N SER A 482 8.75 -1.52 30.76
CA SER A 482 9.50 -0.27 30.68
C SER A 482 8.58 0.94 30.94
N LEU A 483 7.42 0.97 30.29
CA LEU A 483 6.41 2.03 30.45
C LEU A 483 5.89 2.09 31.91
N ARG A 484 5.66 0.94 32.55
CA ARG A 484 5.25 0.86 33.97
C ARG A 484 6.33 1.44 34.89
N SER A 485 7.58 1.05 34.69
CA SER A 485 8.72 1.51 35.49
C SER A 485 8.90 3.03 35.38
N GLU A 486 8.75 3.57 34.17
CA GLU A 486 8.84 5.00 33.91
C GLU A 486 7.66 5.79 34.48
N THR A 487 6.45 5.26 34.38
CA THR A 487 5.27 5.87 35.01
C THR A 487 5.42 5.95 36.52
N LYS A 488 5.99 4.92 37.17
CA LYS A 488 6.29 4.94 38.62
C LYS A 488 7.29 6.03 38.99
N LEU A 489 8.30 6.28 38.16
CA LEU A 489 9.24 7.40 38.36
C LEU A 489 8.52 8.74 38.28
N ALA A 490 7.68 8.94 37.26
CA ALA A 490 6.90 10.17 37.12
C ALA A 490 5.95 10.41 38.30
N LEU A 491 5.28 9.35 38.79
CA LEU A 491 4.41 9.43 39.96
C LEU A 491 5.18 9.70 41.26
N ALA A 492 6.39 9.12 41.41
CA ALA A 492 7.27 9.44 42.53
C ALA A 492 7.69 10.92 42.50
N ILE A 493 7.99 11.48 41.32
CA ILE A 493 8.27 12.91 41.15
C ILE A 493 7.03 13.74 41.50
N LYS A 494 5.83 13.36 41.03
CA LYS A 494 4.57 14.03 41.36
C LYS A 494 4.34 14.09 42.88
N LYS A 495 4.69 13.02 43.60
CA LYS A 495 4.52 12.93 45.06
C LYS A 495 5.55 13.76 45.83
N LEU A 496 6.83 13.69 45.46
CA LEU A 496 7.93 14.33 46.19
C LEU A 496 8.13 15.80 45.80
N TYR A 497 7.85 16.15 44.55
CA TYR A 497 8.10 17.47 43.96
C TYR A 497 6.88 17.99 43.18
N PRO A 498 5.71 18.13 43.83
CA PRO A 498 4.45 18.46 43.14
C PRO A 498 4.50 19.77 42.36
N THR A 499 5.22 20.78 42.86
CA THR A 499 5.37 22.09 42.19
C THR A 499 6.24 22.04 40.92
N LYS A 500 7.06 21.00 40.76
CA LYS A 500 7.97 20.81 39.62
C LYS A 500 7.45 19.78 38.62
N PHE A 501 6.40 19.04 38.96
CA PHE A 501 5.93 17.90 38.19
C PHE A 501 5.47 18.27 36.77
N ASN A 502 4.71 19.35 36.61
CA ASN A 502 4.21 19.78 35.31
C ASN A 502 5.34 20.17 34.34
N GLU A 503 6.36 20.86 34.87
CA GLU A 503 7.55 21.23 34.10
C GLU A 503 8.36 20.00 33.70
N TYR A 504 8.61 19.09 34.65
CA TYR A 504 9.25 17.79 34.39
C TYR A 504 8.52 17.01 33.30
N LEU A 505 7.21 16.84 33.44
CA LEU A 505 6.43 16.02 32.51
C LEU A 505 6.41 16.64 31.11
N THR A 506 6.34 17.97 31.02
CA THR A 506 6.42 18.69 29.74
C THR A 506 7.76 18.45 29.05
N GLN A 507 8.88 18.70 29.74
CA GLN A 507 10.22 18.50 29.17
C GLN A 507 10.47 17.03 28.80
N ARG A 508 9.95 16.10 29.62
CA ARG A 508 10.05 14.65 29.36
C ARG A 508 9.25 14.24 28.12
N LEU A 509 8.05 14.76 27.90
CA LEU A 509 7.22 14.43 26.74
C LEU A 509 7.70 15.12 25.45
N GLU A 510 8.32 16.30 25.54
CA GLU A 510 8.95 16.96 24.39
C GLU A 510 10.23 16.24 23.91
N ASN A 511 10.89 15.47 24.78
CA ASN A 511 12.19 14.83 24.51
C ASN A 511 12.18 13.32 24.78
N ILE A 512 11.19 12.59 24.22
CA ILE A 512 10.96 11.19 24.61
C ILE A 512 12.12 10.24 24.31
N ASP A 513 12.83 10.49 23.21
CA ASP A 513 13.95 9.65 22.77
C ASP A 513 15.30 10.07 23.39
N ASN A 514 15.32 11.07 24.30
CA ASN A 514 16.56 11.55 24.89
C ASN A 514 17.11 10.56 25.93
N LEU A 515 18.28 9.99 25.62
CA LEU A 515 19.01 9.06 26.48
C LEU A 515 19.50 9.69 27.80
N TYR A 516 19.60 11.01 27.87
CA TYR A 516 20.07 11.79 29.03
C TYR A 516 18.92 12.45 29.80
N TRP A 517 17.74 11.83 29.86
CA TRP A 517 16.55 12.37 30.55
C TRP A 517 16.79 12.72 32.03
N VAL A 518 17.81 12.16 32.67
CA VAL A 518 18.20 12.49 34.06
C VAL A 518 18.64 13.95 34.19
N GLU A 519 19.18 14.56 33.14
CA GLU A 519 19.55 15.99 33.13
C GLU A 519 18.34 16.90 33.38
N ILE A 520 17.12 16.47 32.98
CA ILE A 520 15.87 17.19 33.29
C ILE A 520 15.70 17.28 34.80
N LEU A 521 16.02 16.21 35.54
CA LEU A 521 15.91 16.22 37.00
C LEU A 521 16.92 17.17 37.64
N ASP A 522 18.15 17.16 37.16
CA ASP A 522 19.21 18.04 37.68
C ASP A 522 18.88 19.52 37.43
N ASN A 523 18.44 19.86 36.21
CA ASN A 523 18.03 21.22 35.84
C ASN A 523 16.85 21.73 36.69
N LEU A 524 15.94 20.83 37.06
CA LEU A 524 14.81 21.16 37.93
C LEU A 524 15.17 21.06 39.42
N GLY A 525 16.38 20.62 39.79
CA GLY A 525 16.77 20.40 41.18
C GLY A 525 15.91 19.33 41.86
N ILE A 526 15.66 18.23 41.17
CA ILE A 526 14.92 17.04 41.66
C ILE A 526 15.95 15.98 42.07
N ASP A 527 15.92 15.54 43.32
CA ASP A 527 16.84 14.50 43.81
C ASP A 527 16.45 13.13 43.24
N TYR A 528 17.20 12.68 42.22
CA TYR A 528 16.98 11.39 41.57
C TYR A 528 17.08 10.20 42.54
N LYS A 529 17.93 10.26 43.57
CA LYS A 529 18.06 9.13 44.53
C LYS A 529 16.76 8.93 45.29
N LYS A 530 16.17 10.02 45.80
CA LYS A 530 14.87 9.97 46.51
C LYS A 530 13.73 9.51 45.60
N VAL A 531 13.71 9.99 44.35
CA VAL A 531 12.72 9.57 43.35
C VAL A 531 12.83 8.07 43.06
N LYS A 532 14.05 7.58 42.84
CA LYS A 532 14.33 6.17 42.56
C LYS A 532 14.00 5.24 43.74
N GLU A 533 14.24 5.71 44.96
CA GLU A 533 13.87 4.97 46.18
C GLU A 533 12.35 4.83 46.29
N LEU A 534 11.61 5.93 46.14
CA LEU A 534 10.15 5.89 46.17
C LEU A 534 9.56 5.09 45.01
N SER A 535 10.09 5.22 43.78
CA SER A 535 9.56 4.52 42.60
C SER A 535 9.67 2.99 42.68
N ARG A 536 10.54 2.48 43.56
CA ARG A 536 10.75 1.05 43.82
C ARG A 536 10.01 0.55 45.06
N SER A 537 9.34 1.43 45.80
CA SER A 537 8.62 1.08 47.01
C SER A 537 7.20 0.60 46.69
N ARG A 538 6.56 -0.02 47.68
CA ARG A 538 5.13 -0.39 47.62
C ARG A 538 4.21 0.83 47.48
N ASP A 539 4.66 2.01 47.91
CA ASP A 539 3.89 3.24 47.76
C ASP A 539 3.78 3.65 46.29
N ALA A 540 4.81 3.40 45.47
CA ALA A 540 4.71 3.64 44.02
C ALA A 540 3.67 2.73 43.36
N ASP A 541 3.50 1.49 43.81
CA ASP A 541 2.43 0.62 43.32
C ASP A 541 1.03 1.13 43.71
N ILE A 542 0.89 1.73 44.90
CA ILE A 542 -0.36 2.36 45.35
C ILE A 542 -0.64 3.59 44.49
N LEU A 543 0.34 4.49 44.34
CA LEU A 543 0.22 5.68 43.50
C LEU A 543 -0.15 5.33 42.06
N MET A 544 0.45 4.28 41.51
CA MET A 544 0.15 3.80 40.17
C MET A 544 -1.29 3.32 40.06
N ARG A 545 -1.75 2.43 40.96
CA ARG A 545 -3.14 1.94 40.95
C ARG A 545 -4.15 3.06 41.11
N GLU A 546 -3.90 4.01 42.01
CA GLU A 546 -4.79 5.16 42.22
C GLU A 546 -4.87 6.06 40.98
N ASN A 547 -3.74 6.28 40.30
CA ASN A 547 -3.69 7.15 39.14
C ASN A 547 -4.32 6.52 37.89
N THR A 548 -4.11 5.21 37.66
CA THR A 548 -4.66 4.49 36.49
C THR A 548 -6.13 4.09 36.68
N LYS A 549 -6.64 4.06 37.92
CA LYS A 549 -8.00 3.62 38.25
C LYS A 549 -9.07 4.25 37.36
N LEU A 550 -9.05 5.57 37.21
CA LEU A 550 -10.06 6.27 36.41
C LEU A 550 -9.97 5.90 34.92
N ALA A 551 -8.75 5.75 34.38
CA ALA A 551 -8.56 5.32 33.00
C ALA A 551 -9.13 3.90 32.77
N GLU A 552 -8.87 2.99 33.72
CA GLU A 552 -9.39 1.62 33.69
C GLU A 552 -10.92 1.57 33.80
N GLU A 553 -11.52 2.35 34.71
CA GLU A 553 -12.97 2.46 34.88
C GLU A 553 -13.68 2.97 33.62
N LEU A 554 -13.05 3.91 32.91
CA LEU A 554 -13.60 4.50 31.69
C LEU A 554 -13.26 3.70 30.43
N GLY A 555 -12.33 2.74 30.52
CA GLY A 555 -11.82 1.98 29.38
C GLY A 555 -10.94 2.82 28.44
N VAL A 556 -10.23 3.82 28.97
CA VAL A 556 -9.30 4.67 28.21
C VAL A 556 -7.99 3.93 28.03
N THR A 557 -7.71 3.53 26.80
CA THR A 557 -6.47 2.83 26.42
C THR A 557 -5.52 3.69 25.59
N ASP A 558 -6.02 4.82 25.07
CA ASP A 558 -5.26 5.76 24.25
C ASP A 558 -4.76 6.95 25.08
N SER A 559 -3.66 7.53 24.63
CA SER A 559 -3.13 8.79 25.13
C SER A 559 -3.83 9.99 24.45
N ASN A 560 -3.63 11.17 25.02
CA ASN A 560 -4.26 12.43 24.64
C ASN A 560 -5.79 12.42 24.68
N VAL A 561 -6.34 11.92 25.77
CA VAL A 561 -7.79 11.89 25.99
C VAL A 561 -8.14 12.86 27.12
N PHE A 562 -9.20 13.65 26.94
CA PHE A 562 -9.76 14.51 27.99
C PHE A 562 -11.06 13.93 28.53
N LEU A 563 -11.25 13.98 29.84
CA LEU A 563 -12.57 13.91 30.46
C LEU A 563 -12.93 15.30 30.98
N ILE A 564 -14.03 15.85 30.46
CA ILE A 564 -14.53 17.18 30.76
C ILE A 564 -15.81 17.07 31.59
N ASN A 565 -15.88 17.89 32.63
CA ASN A 565 -16.99 17.96 33.57
C ASN A 565 -17.37 16.59 34.18
N ASN A 566 -16.41 15.66 34.24
CA ASN A 566 -16.60 14.27 34.67
C ASN A 566 -17.62 13.46 33.84
N GLN A 567 -18.03 13.94 32.66
CA GLN A 567 -19.08 13.33 31.84
C GLN A 567 -18.70 13.15 30.38
N LYS A 568 -17.95 14.08 29.79
CA LYS A 568 -17.68 14.08 28.34
C LYS A 568 -16.25 13.66 28.05
N ILE A 569 -16.03 12.77 27.09
CA ILE A 569 -14.69 12.24 26.78
C ILE A 569 -14.29 12.48 25.33
N PHE A 570 -13.08 12.98 25.09
CA PHE A 570 -12.63 13.35 23.75
C PHE A 570 -11.16 12.98 23.53
N LYS A 571 -10.85 12.43 22.37
CA LYS A 571 -9.46 12.29 21.90
C LYS A 571 -9.02 13.59 21.24
N ILE A 572 -7.85 14.10 21.62
CA ILE A 572 -7.37 15.43 21.26
C ILE A 572 -6.02 15.30 20.57
N PHE A 573 -5.87 16.00 19.44
CA PHE A 573 -4.60 16.10 18.72
C PHE A 573 -4.01 17.51 18.80
N LYS A 574 -4.84 18.51 19.10
CA LYS A 574 -4.46 19.92 19.22
C LYS A 574 -5.43 20.64 20.17
N ILE A 575 -4.91 21.57 20.96
CA ILE A 575 -5.73 22.44 21.81
C ILE A 575 -6.37 23.55 20.98
N ASP A 576 -7.70 23.62 21.00
CA ASP A 576 -8.48 24.79 20.64
C ASP A 576 -9.05 25.39 21.94
N ALA A 577 -8.59 26.59 22.30
CA ALA A 577 -8.92 27.23 23.57
C ALA A 577 -10.41 27.63 23.64
N ASP A 578 -10.99 28.08 22.53
CA ASP A 578 -12.37 28.56 22.50
C ASP A 578 -13.35 27.39 22.59
N GLU A 579 -13.03 26.28 21.91
CA GLU A 579 -13.80 25.04 22.00
C GLU A 579 -13.71 24.42 23.38
N LEU A 580 -12.51 24.35 23.96
CA LEU A 580 -12.32 23.80 25.30
C LEU A 580 -13.04 24.63 26.38
N LEU A 581 -13.07 25.96 26.26
CA LEU A 581 -13.86 26.82 27.14
C LEU A 581 -15.36 26.54 27.03
N LYS A 582 -15.89 26.38 25.80
CA LYS A 582 -17.31 26.06 25.58
C LYS A 582 -17.70 24.70 26.16
N LEU A 583 -16.78 23.74 26.18
CA LEU A 583 -17.03 22.43 26.77
C LEU A 583 -16.97 22.45 28.30
N LEU A 584 -16.23 23.38 28.89
CA LEU A 584 -16.05 23.53 30.35
C LEU A 584 -17.11 24.44 31.00
N SER A 585 -17.71 25.37 30.24
CA SER A 585 -18.83 26.24 30.65
C SER A 585 -20.15 25.49 30.73
#